data_AF-K7WCA3-F1
#
_entry.id   AF-K7WCA3-F1
#
_cell.length_a   1.000
_cell.length_b   1.000
_cell.length_c   1.000
_cell.angle_alpha   90.00
_cell.angle_beta   90.00
_cell.angle_gamma   90.00
#
_symmetry.space_group_name_H-M   'P 1'
#
loop_
_entity.id
_entity.type
_entity.pdbx_description
1 polymer ?
#
loop_
_entity_poly.entity_id
_entity_poly.type
_entity_poly.pdbx_seq_one_letter_code
_entity_poly.pdbx_strand_id
1 'polypeptide(L)'
;MLHLLYILAFTVLAFMAVGNLIRNLIMFSFDRERTYSNNQSSPGGFGYYAARRQYVPHPELLDSAGNMIKEPLLVMRSINVEDAREQLDALYESSPSQKIDRSEGA
;
A
#
# COMPACT_ATOMS: atom_id res chain seq x y z
N MET A 1 -53.72 6.91 4.99
CA MET A 1 -53.07 5.85 5.79
C MET A 1 -51.68 5.42 5.27
N LEU A 2 -51.38 5.44 3.96
CA LEU A 2 -50.04 5.11 3.42
C LEU A 2 -48.93 6.14 3.74
N HIS A 3 -49.30 7.38 4.09
CA HIS A 3 -48.35 8.45 4.38
C HIS A 3 -47.40 8.11 5.54
N LEU A 4 -47.88 7.36 6.55
CA LEU A 4 -47.07 6.91 7.67
C LEU A 4 -45.93 5.98 7.22
N LEU A 5 -46.20 5.10 6.24
CA LEU A 5 -45.17 4.23 5.65
C LEU A 5 -44.15 5.03 4.83
N TYR A 6 -44.57 6.09 4.13
CA TYR A 6 -43.63 6.94 3.39
C TYR A 6 -42.70 7.72 4.32
N ILE A 7 -43.22 8.26 5.42
CA ILE A 7 -42.39 8.94 6.42
C ILE A 7 -41.40 7.93 7.03
N LEU A 8 -41.84 6.71 7.35
CA LEU A 8 -40.97 5.68 7.90
C LEU A 8 -39.89 5.20 6.92
N ALA A 9 -40.22 5.00 5.64
CA ALA A 9 -39.23 4.63 4.64
C ALA A 9 -38.21 5.76 4.41
N PHE A 10 -38.69 7.00 4.34
CA PHE A 10 -37.85 8.18 4.18
C PHE A 10 -36.87 8.36 5.34
N THR A 11 -37.31 8.16 6.59
CA THR A 11 -36.42 8.26 7.75
C THR A 11 -35.33 7.20 7.70
N VAL A 12 -35.66 5.94 7.41
CA VAL A 12 -34.66 4.87 7.28
C VAL A 12 -33.62 5.19 6.20
N LEU A 13 -34.07 5.65 5.03
CA LEU A 13 -33.16 6.04 3.93
C LEU A 13 -32.30 7.24 4.31
N ALA A 14 -32.88 8.26 4.98
CA ALA A 14 -32.15 9.43 5.44
C ALA A 14 -31.06 9.05 6.46
N PHE A 15 -31.37 8.20 7.43
CA PHE A 15 -30.38 7.71 8.41
C PHE A 15 -29.27 6.90 7.75
N MET A 16 -29.59 6.01 6.80
CA MET A 16 -28.58 5.28 6.02
C MET A 16 -27.67 6.22 5.22
N ALA A 17 -28.25 7.22 4.55
CA ALA A 17 -27.51 8.17 3.74
C ALA A 17 -26.58 9.04 4.59
N VAL A 18 -27.07 9.57 5.72
CA VAL A 18 -26.26 10.37 6.65
C VAL A 18 -25.15 9.52 7.27
N GLY A 19 -25.43 8.28 7.66
CA GLY A 19 -24.41 7.35 8.18
C GLY A 19 -23.31 7.06 7.14
N ASN A 20 -23.69 6.80 5.88
CA ASN A 20 -22.75 6.60 4.79
C ASN A 20 -21.91 7.86 4.50
N LEU A 21 -22.55 9.04 4.51
CA LEU A 21 -21.86 10.32 4.34
C LEU A 21 -20.83 10.57 5.45
N ILE A 22 -21.22 10.39 6.71
CA ILE A 22 -20.32 10.55 7.87
C ILE A 22 -19.14 9.57 7.75
N ARG A 23 -19.38 8.31 7.38
CA ARG A 23 -18.32 7.31 7.21
C ARG A 23 -17.32 7.72 6.12
N ASN A 24 -17.81 8.16 4.97
CA ASN A 24 -16.98 8.63 3.86
C ASN A 24 -16.24 9.92 4.21
N LEU A 25 -16.88 10.83 4.93
CA LEU A 25 -16.26 12.08 5.40
C LEU A 25 -15.17 11.81 6.42
N ILE A 26 -15.40 10.92 7.39
CA ILE A 26 -14.42 10.55 8.41
C ILE A 26 -13.20 9.87 7.76
N MET A 27 -13.43 8.91 6.85
CA MET A 27 -12.35 8.27 6.07
C MET A 27 -11.53 9.32 5.32
N PHE A 28 -12.21 10.20 4.57
CA PHE A 28 -11.55 11.26 3.81
C PHE A 28 -10.84 12.31 4.68
N SER A 29 -11.37 12.62 5.86
CA SER A 29 -10.77 13.55 6.81
C SER A 29 -9.48 12.99 7.42
N PHE A 30 -9.44 11.69 7.69
CA PHE A 30 -8.23 11.03 8.21
C PHE A 30 -7.15 10.85 7.14
N ASP A 31 -7.52 10.76 5.86
CA ASP A 31 -6.56 10.68 4.74
C ASP A 31 -5.83 12.01 4.47
N ARG A 32 -6.33 13.15 4.97
CA ARG A 32 -5.63 14.45 4.86
C ARG A 32 -4.51 14.65 5.88
N GLU A 33 -4.51 13.91 6.98
CA GLU A 33 -3.54 14.05 8.07
C GLU A 33 -2.54 12.89 8.17
N ARG A 34 -2.66 11.88 7.29
CA ARG A 34 -1.70 10.79 7.20
C ARG A 34 -0.89 10.90 5.92
N THR A 35 0.13 11.75 5.95
CA THR A 35 1.40 11.41 5.32
C THR A 35 1.80 10.02 5.84
N TYR A 36 1.61 9.01 4.99
CA TYR A 36 2.20 7.67 5.07
C TYR A 36 2.13 6.95 6.43
N SER A 37 1.02 6.23 6.67
CA SER A 37 1.12 4.95 7.38
C SER A 37 -0.08 4.09 7.03
N ASN A 38 0.04 3.35 5.92
CA ASN A 38 -0.75 2.15 5.72
C ASN A 38 -0.30 1.13 6.78
N ASN A 39 -1.05 1.06 7.88
CA ASN A 39 -1.13 -0.12 8.73
C ASN A 39 -2.61 -0.45 8.91
N GLN A 40 -3.29 -0.70 7.79
CA GLN A 40 -4.63 -1.27 7.82
C GLN A 40 -4.50 -2.79 7.92
N SER A 41 -3.99 -3.28 9.06
CA SER A 41 -4.30 -4.64 9.51
C SER A 41 -5.78 -4.68 9.83
N SER A 42 -6.59 -5.08 8.85
CA SER A 42 -8.00 -5.40 9.00
C SER A 42 -8.15 -6.69 9.82
N PRO A 43 -8.81 -6.69 11.00
CA PRO A 43 -9.19 -7.91 11.66
C PRO A 43 -10.70 -8.11 11.46
N GLY A 44 -11.08 -8.86 10.44
CA GLY A 44 -12.45 -9.36 10.36
C GLY A 44 -12.96 -9.67 8.97
N GLY A 45 -12.96 -10.96 8.63
CA GLY A 45 -13.97 -11.53 7.74
C GLY A 45 -13.44 -12.25 6.51
N PHE A 46 -13.45 -13.58 6.61
CA PHE A 46 -13.65 -14.57 5.53
C PHE A 46 -12.51 -14.80 4.54
N GLY A 47 -12.02 -16.05 4.50
CA GLY A 47 -11.28 -16.57 3.35
C GLY A 47 -10.29 -17.65 3.72
N TYR A 48 -10.72 -18.91 3.61
CA TYR A 48 -9.92 -20.10 3.78
C TYR A 48 -8.72 -20.12 2.80
N TYR A 49 -7.60 -20.71 3.22
CA TYR A 49 -6.41 -21.04 2.41
C TYR A 49 -5.49 -19.90 1.95
N ALA A 50 -4.72 -19.30 2.87
CA ALA A 50 -3.45 -18.68 2.52
C ALA A 50 -2.33 -19.43 3.24
N ALA A 51 -1.64 -20.30 2.51
CA ALA A 51 -0.39 -20.90 2.95
C ALA A 51 0.48 -19.81 3.58
N ARG A 52 0.91 -20.02 4.83
CA ARG A 52 1.89 -19.18 5.51
C ARG A 52 3.21 -19.27 4.75
N ARG A 53 3.33 -18.55 3.63
CA ARG A 53 4.61 -18.17 3.07
C ARG A 53 5.27 -17.38 4.19
N GLN A 54 6.27 -17.98 4.84
CA GLN A 54 7.10 -17.29 5.80
C GLN A 54 7.72 -16.12 5.04
N TYR A 55 7.17 -14.94 5.25
CA TYR A 55 7.65 -13.70 4.68
C TYR A 55 9.01 -13.46 5.31
N VAL A 56 10.09 -13.74 4.56
CA VAL A 56 11.44 -13.39 4.96
C VAL A 56 11.62 -11.92 4.61
N PRO A 57 11.68 -11.00 5.59
CA PRO A 57 11.86 -9.60 5.30
C PRO A 57 13.21 -9.38 4.62
N HIS A 58 13.25 -8.51 3.60
CA HIS A 58 14.52 -8.06 3.04
C HIS A 58 15.35 -7.38 4.13
N PRO A 59 16.67 -7.61 4.18
CA PRO A 59 17.52 -7.10 5.27
C PRO A 59 17.54 -5.57 5.35
N GLU A 60 17.24 -4.87 4.25
CA GLU A 60 17.13 -3.40 4.21
C GLU A 60 15.88 -2.86 4.93
N LEU A 61 14.90 -3.73 5.19
CA LEU A 61 13.69 -3.40 5.94
C LEU A 61 13.85 -3.69 7.44
N LEU A 62 15.07 -3.85 7.93
CA LEU A 62 15.37 -4.02 9.35
C LEU A 62 16.18 -2.82 9.85
N ASP A 63 15.80 -2.27 11.01
CA ASP A 63 16.61 -1.28 11.70
C ASP A 63 17.85 -1.94 12.37
N SER A 64 18.72 -1.11 12.96
CA SER A 64 19.91 -1.60 13.68
C SER A 64 19.61 -2.49 14.89
N ALA A 65 18.37 -2.47 15.39
CA ALA A 65 17.88 -3.32 16.47
C ALA A 65 17.11 -4.55 15.95
N GLY A 66 17.01 -4.76 14.63
CA GLY A 66 16.32 -5.87 14.00
C GLY A 66 14.79 -5.71 13.90
N ASN A 67 14.25 -4.52 14.16
CA ASN A 67 12.82 -4.23 13.97
C ASN A 67 12.51 -3.97 12.50
N MET A 68 11.35 -4.44 12.05
CA MET A 68 10.90 -4.19 10.67
C MET A 68 10.52 -2.71 10.47
N ILE A 69 11.19 -2.05 9.53
CA ILE A 69 10.85 -0.72 9.02
C ILE A 69 10.13 -0.85 7.67
N LYS A 70 9.19 0.06 7.41
CA LYS A 70 8.31 -0.03 6.22
C LYS A 70 8.99 0.42 4.93
N GLU A 71 10.11 1.13 5.04
CA GLU A 71 10.89 1.66 3.93
C GLU A 71 12.38 1.51 4.24
N PRO A 72 13.22 1.21 3.24
CA PRO A 72 14.66 1.16 3.44
C PRO A 72 15.23 2.56 3.71
N LEU A 73 16.33 2.63 4.46
CA LEU A 73 16.99 3.90 4.78
C LEU A 73 17.54 4.58 3.50
N LEU A 74 16.92 5.68 3.07
CA LEU A 74 17.38 6.46 1.91
C LEU A 74 18.57 7.36 2.29
N VAL A 75 19.76 7.07 1.74
CA VAL A 75 20.95 7.92 1.88
C VAL A 75 21.12 8.77 0.62
N MET A 76 20.86 10.07 0.72
CA MET A 76 21.05 11.02 -0.37
C MET A 76 22.55 11.33 -0.56
N ARG A 77 23.08 11.12 -1.76
CA ARG A 77 24.46 11.50 -2.14
C ARG A 77 24.40 12.51 -3.28
N SER A 78 25.17 13.60 -3.20
CA SER A 78 25.39 14.51 -4.33
C SER A 78 26.43 13.90 -5.26
N ILE A 79 25.99 13.39 -6.41
CA ILE A 79 26.85 12.79 -7.45
C ILE A 79 26.58 13.45 -8.80
N ASN A 80 27.53 13.39 -9.73
CA ASN A 80 27.33 13.88 -11.08
C ASN A 80 26.40 12.94 -11.88
N VAL A 81 25.77 13.45 -12.95
CA VAL A 81 24.81 12.70 -13.76
C VAL A 81 25.48 11.50 -14.45
N GLU A 82 26.69 11.69 -14.96
CA GLU A 82 27.47 10.64 -15.62
C GLU A 82 27.81 9.49 -14.66
N ASP A 83 28.28 9.82 -13.45
CA ASP A 83 28.62 8.84 -12.42
C ASP A 83 27.38 8.08 -11.94
N ALA A 84 26.24 8.77 -11.81
CA ALA A 84 24.96 8.15 -11.46
C ALA A 84 24.52 7.12 -12.51
N ARG A 85 24.72 7.45 -13.79
CA ARG A 85 24.38 6.55 -14.90
C ARG A 85 25.23 5.28 -14.85
N GLU A 86 26.54 5.43 -14.69
CA GLU A 86 27.46 4.31 -14.58
C GLU A 86 27.14 3.40 -13.38
N GLN A 87 26.80 3.99 -12.22
CA GLN A 87 26.41 3.22 -11.04
C GLN A 87 25.10 2.45 -11.24
N LEU A 88 24.11 3.04 -11.92
CA LEU A 88 22.86 2.36 -12.26
C LEU A 88 23.06 1.22 -13.26
N ASP A 89 23.91 1.42 -14.27
CA ASP A 89 24.27 0.38 -15.24
C ASP A 89 24.97 -0.79 -14.52
N ALA A 90 25.91 -0.50 -13.62
CA ALA A 90 26.60 -1.52 -12.82
C ALA A 90 25.64 -2.31 -11.91
N LEU A 91 24.66 -1.64 -11.29
CA LEU A 91 23.62 -2.31 -10.48
C LEU A 91 22.70 -3.19 -11.34
N TYR A 92 22.40 -2.76 -12.57
CA TYR A 92 21.61 -3.55 -13.51
C TYR A 92 22.35 -4.82 -13.94
N GLU A 93 23.64 -4.71 -14.30
CA GLU A 93 24.44 -5.85 -14.75
C GLU A 93 24.79 -6.84 -13.63
N SER A 94 24.90 -6.37 -12.40
CA SER A 94 25.17 -7.21 -11.21
C SER A 94 23.92 -7.81 -10.58
N SER A 95 22.73 -7.47 -11.09
CA SER A 95 21.47 -8.01 -10.59
C SER A 95 21.40 -9.53 -10.83
N PRO A 96 21.04 -10.35 -9.81
CA PRO A 96 20.89 -11.80 -9.95
C PRO A 96 19.72 -12.22 -10.86
N SER A 97 18.95 -11.28 -11.41
CA SER A 97 17.80 -11.57 -12.27
C SER A 97 18.30 -12.05 -13.64
N GLN A 98 18.00 -13.31 -13.97
CA GLN A 98 18.38 -13.97 -15.21
C GLN A 98 18.21 -13.06 -16.43
N LYS A 99 19.29 -12.91 -17.22
CA LYS A 99 19.22 -12.37 -18.58
C LYS A 99 18.34 -13.33 -19.39
N ILE A 100 17.06 -13.00 -19.53
CA ILE A 100 16.20 -13.65 -20.51
C ILE A 100 16.72 -13.13 -21.85
N ASP A 101 17.61 -13.90 -22.48
CA ASP A 101 18.12 -13.62 -23.81
C ASP A 101 16.92 -13.48 -24.75
N ARG A 102 16.60 -12.23 -25.09
CA ARG A 102 15.62 -11.91 -26.12
C ARG A 102 16.33 -12.09 -27.46
N SER A 103 16.51 -13.35 -27.84
CA SER A 103 16.84 -13.75 -29.20
C SER A 103 15.62 -13.46 -30.09
N GLU A 104 15.42 -12.21 -30.47
CA GLU A 104 14.61 -11.88 -31.65
C GLU A 104 15.47 -12.16 -32.88
N GLY A 105 14.93 -13.06 -33.71
CA GLY A 105 15.65 -13.77 -34.77
C GLY A 105 16.05 -12.94 -35.98
N ALA A 106 16.94 -13.58 -36.73
CA ALA A 106 17.51 -13.24 -38.03
C ALA A 106 16.51 -12.77 -39.09
#